data_AF-A0A3D1E7I5-F1
#
_entry.id   AF-A0A3D1E7I5-F1
#
_cell.length_a   1.000
_cell.length_b   1.000
_cell.length_c   1.000
_cell.angle_alpha   90.00
_cell.angle_beta   90.00
_cell.angle_gamma   90.00
#
_symmetry.space_group_name_H-M   'P 1'
#
loop_
_entity.id
_entity.type
_entity.pdbx_description
1 polymer ?
#
loop_
_entity_poly.entity_id
_entity_poly.type
_entity_poly.pdbx_seq_one_letter_code
_entity_poly.pdbx_strand_id
1 'polypeptide(L)'
;MGQASDLVAQSSDFQQAPAQEKALSLLFTLFEVMTANRTYILHSAEAFKSDLASWGDLKGFRTQYKAWAKEHLSRTQQGPKAIAQLQSAGTEEAFWIQFMLLFQYWVKDRSKGFEKTDILIEKSTATFFELFMDRPNSNLFDLGKYLIKDFIAH
;
A
#
# COMPACT_ATOMS: atom_id res chain seq x y z
N MET A 1 24.14 -1.63 1.12
CA MET A 1 23.01 -2.59 1.00
C MET A 1 22.08 -2.17 -0.14
N GLY A 2 22.59 -2.03 -1.37
CA GLY A 2 21.79 -1.54 -2.51
C GLY A 2 21.76 -2.48 -3.71
N GLN A 3 22.51 -3.59 -3.68
CA GLN A 3 22.60 -4.52 -4.83
C GLN A 3 21.76 -5.79 -4.65
N ALA A 4 21.47 -6.20 -3.41
CA ALA A 4 20.72 -7.43 -3.13
C ALA A 4 19.21 -7.27 -3.34
N SER A 5 18.64 -6.11 -2.95
CA SER A 5 17.23 -5.78 -3.15
C SER A 5 16.89 -5.64 -4.64
N ASP A 6 17.78 -5.02 -5.41
CA ASP A 6 17.58 -4.78 -6.84
C ASP A 6 17.67 -6.07 -7.67
N LEU A 7 18.50 -7.03 -7.24
CA LEU A 7 18.61 -8.36 -7.85
C LEU A 7 17.37 -9.23 -7.62
N VAL A 8 16.73 -9.13 -6.46
CA VAL A 8 15.49 -9.87 -6.16
C VAL A 8 14.32 -9.32 -6.98
N ALA A 9 14.21 -8.00 -7.08
CA ALA A 9 13.15 -7.35 -7.88
C ALA A 9 13.23 -7.67 -9.40
N GLN A 10 14.42 -7.99 -9.93
CA GLN A 10 14.63 -8.36 -11.33
C GLN A 10 14.64 -9.87 -11.60
N SER A 11 14.51 -10.70 -10.56
CA SER A 11 14.49 -12.16 -10.72
C SER A 11 13.21 -12.63 -11.44
N SER A 12 13.34 -13.66 -12.28
CA SER A 12 12.19 -14.34 -12.91
C SER A 12 11.19 -14.86 -11.89
N ASP A 13 11.66 -15.19 -10.69
CA ASP A 13 10.87 -15.70 -9.58
C ASP A 13 9.97 -14.62 -9.00
N PHE A 14 10.46 -13.39 -8.83
CA PHE A 14 9.62 -12.26 -8.40
C PHE A 14 8.55 -11.95 -9.45
N GLN A 15 8.84 -12.05 -10.75
CA GLN A 15 7.82 -11.83 -11.78
C GLN A 15 6.70 -12.88 -11.75
N GLN A 16 7.00 -14.13 -11.39
CA GLN A 16 6.03 -15.21 -11.26
C GLN A 16 5.38 -15.30 -9.87
N ALA A 17 5.90 -14.59 -8.89
CA ALA A 17 5.37 -14.59 -7.53
C ALA A 17 3.89 -14.16 -7.49
N PRO A 18 3.08 -14.79 -6.62
CA PRO A 18 1.72 -14.35 -6.31
C PRO A 18 1.67 -12.86 -5.97
N ALA A 19 0.60 -12.18 -6.39
CA ALA A 19 0.42 -10.75 -6.14
C ALA A 19 0.53 -10.39 -4.65
N GLN A 20 0.11 -11.28 -3.74
CA GLN A 20 0.22 -11.09 -2.30
C GLN A 20 1.68 -11.07 -1.83
N GLU A 21 2.52 -11.96 -2.33
CA GLU A 21 3.94 -12.01 -2.00
C GLU A 21 4.68 -10.76 -2.51
N LYS A 22 4.32 -10.29 -3.70
CA LYS A 22 4.82 -9.02 -4.25
C LYS A 22 4.45 -7.83 -3.34
N ALA A 23 3.21 -7.78 -2.87
CA ALA A 23 2.72 -6.72 -1.99
C ALA A 23 3.44 -6.73 -0.64
N LEU A 24 3.60 -7.91 -0.03
CA LEU A 24 4.37 -8.08 1.20
C LEU A 24 5.83 -7.63 1.02
N SER A 25 6.47 -8.08 -0.06
CA SER A 25 7.87 -7.73 -0.37
C SER A 25 8.06 -6.22 -0.51
N LEU A 26 7.15 -5.54 -1.24
CA LEU A 26 7.18 -4.09 -1.37
C LEU A 26 7.03 -3.40 0.00
N LEU A 27 6.02 -3.79 0.78
CA LEU A 27 5.74 -3.15 2.07
C LEU A 27 6.90 -3.35 3.05
N PHE A 28 7.41 -4.56 3.22
CA PHE A 28 8.57 -4.81 4.09
C PHE A 28 9.80 -4.01 3.64
N THR A 29 10.10 -3.99 2.34
CA THR A 29 11.24 -3.21 1.81
C THR A 29 11.07 -1.71 2.09
N LEU A 30 9.87 -1.16 1.85
CA LEU A 30 9.59 0.25 2.15
C LEU A 30 9.75 0.55 3.64
N PHE A 31 9.17 -0.27 4.52
CA PHE A 31 9.24 -0.05 5.97
C PHE A 31 10.64 -0.28 6.54
N GLU A 32 11.45 -1.16 5.96
CA GLU A 32 12.86 -1.31 6.30
C GLU A 32 13.65 -0.05 5.95
N VAL A 33 13.50 0.46 4.72
CA VAL A 33 14.16 1.70 4.27
C VAL A 33 13.71 2.89 5.11
N MET A 34 12.41 3.00 5.42
CA MET A 34 11.89 4.05 6.28
C MET A 34 12.44 3.95 7.70
N THR A 35 12.54 2.73 8.24
CA THR A 35 13.11 2.47 9.56
C THR A 35 14.58 2.86 9.63
N ALA A 36 15.37 2.54 8.60
CA ALA A 36 16.77 2.95 8.49
C ALA A 36 16.94 4.49 8.48
N ASN A 37 15.91 5.23 8.04
CA ASN A 37 15.92 6.69 7.92
C ASN A 37 14.91 7.37 8.85
N ARG A 38 14.53 6.70 9.96
CA ARG A 38 13.37 7.08 10.76
C ARG A 38 13.41 8.50 11.32
N THR A 39 14.56 8.93 11.82
CA THR A 39 14.72 10.28 12.38
C THR A 39 14.38 11.33 11.33
N TYR A 40 14.92 11.21 10.11
CA TYR A 40 14.62 12.10 9.00
C TYR A 40 13.12 12.13 8.70
N ILE A 41 12.50 10.95 8.54
CA ILE A 41 11.08 10.85 8.20
C ILE A 41 10.19 11.45 9.29
N LEU A 42 10.49 11.22 10.58
CA LEU A 42 9.73 11.83 11.67
C LEU A 42 9.89 13.35 11.73
N HIS A 43 11.10 13.87 11.52
CA HIS A 43 11.32 15.31 11.46
C HIS A 43 10.57 15.94 10.28
N SER A 44 10.59 15.31 9.11
CA SER A 44 9.77 15.73 7.97
C SER A 44 8.29 15.64 8.30
N ALA A 45 7.83 14.58 8.98
CA ALA A 45 6.43 14.38 9.33
C ALA A 45 5.89 15.42 10.32
N GLU A 46 6.70 15.79 11.32
CA GLU A 46 6.36 16.83 12.31
C GLU A 46 6.27 18.22 11.68
N ALA A 47 6.98 18.48 10.57
CA ALA A 47 6.86 19.74 9.82
C ALA A 47 5.48 19.89 9.16
N PHE A 48 4.78 18.78 8.88
CA PHE A 48 3.45 18.74 8.26
C PHE A 48 2.31 18.56 9.28
N LYS A 49 2.44 19.16 10.48
CA LYS A 49 1.50 19.06 11.60
C LYS A 49 0.05 18.93 11.13
N SER A 50 -0.53 17.78 11.48
CA SER A 50 -1.96 17.44 11.57
C SER A 50 -2.67 16.76 10.41
N ASP A 51 -2.14 16.72 9.18
CA ASP A 51 -2.88 16.03 8.12
C ASP A 51 -2.00 15.31 7.12
N LEU A 52 -2.01 13.97 7.13
CA LEU A 52 -1.31 13.18 6.11
C LEU A 52 -1.87 13.42 4.71
N ALA A 53 -3.12 13.93 4.61
CA ALA A 53 -3.70 14.37 3.35
C ALA A 53 -3.02 15.65 2.79
N SER A 54 -2.37 16.44 3.64
CA SER A 54 -1.73 17.72 3.26
C SER A 54 -0.30 17.57 2.72
N TRP A 55 0.28 16.36 2.71
CA TRP A 55 1.64 16.12 2.23
C TRP A 55 1.71 16.22 0.71
N GLY A 56 1.89 17.44 0.20
CA GLY A 56 2.19 17.69 -1.21
C GLY A 56 3.39 16.90 -1.72
N ASP A 57 4.35 16.61 -0.84
CA ASP A 57 5.57 15.84 -1.14
C ASP A 57 5.30 14.35 -1.41
N LEU A 58 4.18 13.81 -0.93
CA LEU A 58 3.79 12.42 -1.22
C LEU A 58 3.12 12.28 -2.57
N LYS A 59 2.83 13.36 -3.31
CA LYS A 59 2.16 13.24 -4.63
C LYS A 59 2.94 12.35 -5.59
N GLY A 60 4.27 12.55 -5.67
CA GLY A 60 5.13 11.72 -6.51
C GLY A 60 5.16 10.26 -6.06
N PHE A 61 5.29 10.03 -4.75
CA PHE A 61 5.28 8.69 -4.17
C PHE A 61 3.93 7.98 -4.39
N ARG A 62 2.81 8.66 -4.12
CA ARG A 62 1.45 8.14 -4.33
C ARG A 62 1.26 7.71 -5.78
N THR A 63 1.68 8.53 -6.75
CA THR A 63 1.57 8.18 -8.16
C THR A 63 2.35 6.90 -8.50
N GLN A 64 3.59 6.79 -8.04
CA GLN A 64 4.41 5.59 -8.28
C GLN A 64 3.85 4.36 -7.57
N TYR A 65 3.42 4.51 -6.32
CA TYR A 65 2.83 3.44 -5.51
C TYR A 65 1.55 2.88 -6.14
N LYS A 66 0.65 3.76 -6.60
CA LYS A 66 -0.56 3.36 -7.31
C LYS A 66 -0.27 2.75 -8.67
N ALA A 67 0.74 3.26 -9.39
CA ALA A 67 1.17 2.67 -10.67
C ALA A 67 1.68 1.24 -10.48
N TRP A 68 2.50 1.01 -9.44
CA TRP A 68 2.96 -0.32 -9.06
C TRP A 68 1.78 -1.25 -8.71
N ALA A 69 0.82 -0.75 -7.92
CA ALA A 69 -0.39 -1.51 -7.57
C ALA A 69 -1.19 -1.90 -8.82
N LYS A 70 -1.34 -0.98 -9.76
CA LYS A 70 -2.01 -1.23 -11.04
C LYS A 70 -1.32 -2.32 -11.85
N GLU A 71 0.01 -2.30 -11.91
CA GLU A 71 0.79 -3.27 -12.67
C GLU A 71 0.75 -4.68 -12.05
N HIS A 72 0.88 -4.78 -10.72
CA HIS A 72 1.11 -6.05 -10.05
C HIS A 72 -0.12 -6.65 -9.36
N LEU A 73 -1.14 -5.83 -9.05
CA LEU A 73 -2.33 -6.25 -8.30
C LEU A 73 -3.60 -6.24 -9.15
N SER A 74 -3.58 -5.70 -10.36
CA SER A 74 -4.76 -5.76 -11.23
C SER A 74 -5.00 -7.19 -11.71
N ARG A 75 -6.22 -7.71 -11.54
CA ARG A 75 -6.61 -8.99 -12.13
C ARG A 75 -6.67 -8.87 -13.65
N THR A 76 -6.42 -9.99 -14.34
CA THR A 76 -6.73 -10.13 -15.76
C THR A 76 -8.18 -9.72 -16.00
N GLN A 77 -8.41 -8.79 -16.93
CA GLN A 77 -9.72 -8.18 -17.15
C GLN A 77 -10.78 -9.24 -17.46
N GLN A 78 -11.61 -9.58 -16.48
CA GLN A 78 -12.78 -10.42 -16.69
C GLN A 78 -14.02 -9.53 -16.64
N GLY A 79 -14.73 -9.43 -17.78
CA GLY A 79 -15.95 -8.63 -17.93
C GLY A 79 -15.76 -7.33 -18.72
N PRO A 80 -16.82 -6.49 -18.81
CA PRO A 80 -16.81 -5.26 -19.58
C PRO A 80 -15.69 -4.30 -19.14
N LYS A 81 -15.03 -3.66 -20.12
CA LYS A 81 -13.88 -2.76 -19.90
C LYS A 81 -14.11 -1.69 -18.83
N ALA A 82 -15.31 -1.11 -18.77
CA ALA A 82 -15.66 -0.09 -17.77
C ALA A 82 -15.67 -0.64 -16.33
N ILE A 83 -16.16 -1.87 -16.13
CA ILE A 83 -16.19 -2.53 -14.81
C ILE A 83 -14.78 -2.90 -14.38
N ALA A 84 -13.97 -3.44 -15.30
CA ALA A 84 -12.58 -3.77 -15.03
C ALA A 84 -11.73 -2.53 -14.67
N GLN A 85 -11.95 -1.40 -15.36
CA GLN A 85 -11.29 -0.13 -15.04
C GLN A 85 -11.68 0.41 -13.66
N LEU A 86 -12.97 0.29 -13.29
CA LEU A 86 -13.44 0.71 -11.97
C LEU A 86 -12.86 -0.16 -10.85
N GLN A 87 -12.79 -1.48 -11.06
CA GLN A 87 -12.17 -2.41 -10.11
C GLN A 87 -10.67 -2.11 -9.92
N SER A 88 -9.93 -1.90 -11.01
CA SER A 88 -8.51 -1.48 -10.96
C SER A 88 -8.33 -0.20 -10.16
N ALA A 89 -9.12 0.83 -10.45
CA ALA A 89 -9.04 2.10 -9.72
C ALA A 89 -9.36 1.94 -8.22
N GLY A 90 -10.33 1.09 -7.88
CA GLY A 90 -10.67 0.74 -6.51
C GLY A 90 -9.54 0.02 -5.77
N THR A 91 -8.91 -0.96 -6.42
CA THR A 91 -7.76 -1.69 -5.88
C THR A 91 -6.56 -0.76 -5.63
N GLU A 92 -6.24 0.12 -6.58
CA GLU A 92 -5.14 1.09 -6.44
C GLU A 92 -5.35 2.05 -5.27
N GLU A 93 -6.57 2.57 -5.10
CA GLU A 93 -6.89 3.47 -3.98
C GLU A 93 -6.93 2.72 -2.64
N ALA A 94 -7.51 1.53 -2.60
CA ALA A 94 -7.53 0.72 -1.37
C ALA A 94 -6.12 0.36 -0.91
N PHE A 95 -5.22 0.03 -1.84
CA PHE A 95 -3.81 -0.26 -1.51
C PHE A 95 -3.07 0.98 -1.01
N TRP A 96 -3.37 2.17 -1.57
CA TRP A 96 -2.86 3.44 -1.07
C TRP A 96 -3.34 3.75 0.36
N ILE A 97 -4.63 3.53 0.64
CA ILE A 97 -5.21 3.71 1.97
C ILE A 97 -4.55 2.76 2.97
N GLN A 98 -4.33 1.49 2.60
CA GLN A 98 -3.61 0.53 3.43
C GLN A 98 -2.21 1.03 3.80
N PHE A 99 -1.45 1.55 2.83
CA PHE A 99 -0.13 2.12 3.09
C PHE A 99 -0.20 3.30 4.08
N MET A 100 -1.17 4.20 3.93
CA MET A 100 -1.36 5.32 4.85
C MET A 100 -1.63 4.86 6.29
N LEU A 101 -2.45 3.82 6.47
CA LEU A 101 -2.71 3.22 7.79
C LEU A 101 -1.44 2.61 8.40
N LEU A 102 -0.68 1.87 7.60
CA LEU A 102 0.60 1.29 8.02
C LEU A 102 1.60 2.38 8.42
N PHE A 103 1.72 3.44 7.61
CA PHE A 103 2.63 4.54 7.86
C PHE A 103 2.27 5.29 9.16
N GLN A 104 0.99 5.59 9.37
CA GLN A 104 0.50 6.20 10.61
C GLN A 104 0.80 5.34 11.85
N TYR A 105 0.68 4.01 11.73
CA TYR A 105 1.00 3.09 12.80
C TYR A 105 2.50 3.06 13.09
N TRP A 106 3.33 2.91 12.06
CA TRP A 106 4.79 2.86 12.15
C TRP A 106 5.41 4.11 12.80
N VAL A 107 4.87 5.31 12.50
CA VAL A 107 5.28 6.56 13.16
C VAL A 107 5.18 6.47 14.69
N LYS A 108 4.15 5.77 15.18
CA LYS A 108 3.85 5.61 16.61
C LYS A 108 4.45 4.36 17.22
N ASP A 109 4.92 3.41 16.42
CA ASP A 109 5.49 2.16 16.91
C ASP A 109 6.80 2.43 17.69
N ARG A 110 6.92 1.76 18.83
CA ARG A 110 8.05 1.80 19.78
C ARG A 110 8.47 0.38 20.19
N SER A 111 7.90 -0.64 19.57
CA SER A 111 8.25 -2.03 19.81
C SER A 111 9.67 -2.34 19.32
N LYS A 112 10.26 -3.40 19.86
CA LYS A 112 11.64 -3.77 19.52
C LYS A 112 11.69 -4.16 18.04
N GLY A 113 12.52 -3.45 17.26
CA GLY A 113 12.68 -3.74 15.84
C GLY A 113 11.41 -3.53 15.00
N PHE A 114 10.40 -2.79 15.50
CA PHE A 114 9.14 -2.54 14.78
C PHE A 114 8.27 -3.80 14.57
N GLU A 115 8.40 -4.81 15.43
CA GLU A 115 7.64 -6.08 15.36
C GLU A 115 6.12 -5.88 15.24
N LYS A 116 5.55 -4.80 15.82
CA LYS A 116 4.11 -4.52 15.71
C LYS A 116 3.73 -3.99 14.33
N THR A 117 4.59 -3.20 13.71
CA THR A 117 4.43 -2.77 12.32
C THR A 117 4.51 -3.98 11.39
N ASP A 118 5.46 -4.89 11.61
CA ASP A 118 5.61 -6.11 10.80
C ASP A 118 4.35 -6.99 10.87
N ILE A 119 3.83 -7.23 12.08
CA ILE A 119 2.57 -7.96 12.28
C ILE A 119 1.40 -7.27 11.56
N LEU A 120 1.35 -5.93 11.57
CA LEU A 120 0.30 -5.18 10.89
C LEU A 120 0.43 -5.27 9.37
N ILE A 121 1.66 -5.26 8.82
CA ILE A 121 1.91 -5.47 7.38
C ILE A 121 1.33 -6.84 6.97
N GLU A 122 1.66 -7.91 7.68
CA GLU A 122 1.17 -9.25 7.37
C GLU A 122 -0.37 -9.34 7.42
N LYS A 123 -0.95 -8.92 8.55
CA LYS A 123 -2.40 -9.04 8.77
C LYS A 123 -3.21 -8.17 7.82
N SER A 124 -2.80 -6.92 7.62
CA SER A 124 -3.52 -5.99 6.74
C SER A 124 -3.40 -6.42 5.28
N THR A 125 -2.27 -7.00 4.86
CA THR A 125 -2.09 -7.49 3.48
C THR A 125 -2.93 -8.73 3.24
N ALA A 126 -2.94 -9.71 4.15
CA ALA A 126 -3.85 -10.85 4.06
C ALA A 126 -5.31 -10.39 3.94
N THR A 127 -5.72 -9.44 4.79
CA THR A 127 -7.07 -8.85 4.77
C THR A 127 -7.36 -8.17 3.43
N PHE A 128 -6.44 -7.38 2.89
CA PHE A 128 -6.59 -6.73 1.59
C PHE A 128 -6.84 -7.77 0.48
N PHE A 129 -6.07 -8.85 0.45
CA PHE A 129 -6.24 -9.89 -0.57
C PHE A 129 -7.55 -10.67 -0.42
N GLU A 130 -7.95 -11.02 0.80
CA GLU A 130 -9.23 -11.67 1.05
C GLU A 130 -10.41 -10.82 0.55
N LEU A 131 -10.36 -9.51 0.79
CA LEU A 131 -11.44 -8.55 0.51
C LEU A 131 -11.48 -8.10 -0.96
N PHE A 132 -10.33 -7.83 -1.57
CA PHE A 132 -10.25 -7.22 -2.90
C PHE A 132 -9.81 -8.20 -3.99
N MET A 133 -9.12 -9.30 -3.64
CA MET A 133 -8.45 -10.19 -4.60
C MET A 133 -8.96 -11.65 -4.63
N ASP A 134 -9.56 -12.16 -3.56
CA ASP A 134 -10.05 -13.54 -3.53
C ASP A 134 -11.57 -13.61 -3.66
N ARG A 135 -12.31 -12.70 -3.02
CA ARG A 135 -13.78 -12.65 -3.09
C ARG A 135 -14.24 -11.20 -3.28
N PRO A 136 -14.38 -10.70 -4.51
CA PRO A 136 -14.89 -9.36 -4.75
C PRO A 136 -16.38 -9.32 -4.39
N ASN A 137 -16.67 -9.10 -3.12
CA ASN A 137 -18.03 -8.85 -2.66
C ASN A 137 -18.41 -7.44 -3.12
N SER A 138 -19.40 -7.33 -4.00
CA SER A 138 -19.89 -6.04 -4.54
C SER A 138 -20.13 -4.99 -3.44
N ASN A 139 -20.58 -5.43 -2.27
CA ASN A 139 -20.87 -4.56 -1.12
C ASN A 139 -19.62 -3.89 -0.52
N LEU A 140 -18.43 -4.49 -0.67
CA LEU A 140 -17.19 -3.90 -0.18
C LEU A 140 -16.66 -2.78 -1.08
N PHE A 141 -16.87 -2.91 -2.39
CA PHE A 141 -16.62 -1.82 -3.33
C PHE A 141 -17.54 -0.62 -3.05
N ASP A 142 -18.81 -0.89 -2.74
CA ASP A 142 -19.74 0.16 -2.30
C ASP A 142 -19.31 0.78 -0.97
N LEU A 143 -18.82 -0.02 0.00
CA LEU A 143 -18.26 0.51 1.25
C LEU A 143 -17.03 1.40 1.00
N GLY A 144 -16.11 0.98 0.13
CA GLY A 144 -14.97 1.80 -0.30
C GLY A 144 -15.40 3.11 -0.95
N LYS A 145 -16.44 3.09 -1.78
CA LYS A 145 -17.04 4.29 -2.40
C LYS A 145 -17.64 5.26 -1.36
N TYR A 146 -18.21 4.74 -0.27
CA TYR A 146 -18.70 5.55 0.85
C TYR A 146 -17.55 6.13 1.68
N LEU A 147 -16.57 5.29 2.06
CA LEU A 147 -15.43 5.74 2.85
C LEU A 147 -14.58 6.78 2.13
N ILE A 148 -14.36 6.64 0.82
CA ILE A 148 -13.65 7.64 0.00
C ILE A 148 -14.41 8.98 -0.05
N LYS A 149 -15.75 8.95 -0.10
CA LYS A 149 -16.56 10.18 -0.05
C LYS A 149 -16.39 10.91 1.28
N ASP A 150 -16.36 10.19 2.39
CA ASP A 150 -16.23 10.79 3.72
C ASP A 150 -14.80 11.27 4.00
N PHE A 151 -13.78 10.57 3.48
CA PHE A 151 -12.36 10.91 3.66
C PHE A 151 -11.88 12.09 2.77
N ILE A 152 -12.58 12.37 1.65
CA ILE A 152 -12.31 13.54 0.78
C ILE A 152 -13.17 14.75 1.17
N ALA A 153 -14.23 14.56 1.95
CA ALA A 153 -15.15 15.62 2.35
C ALA A 153 -14.74 16.39 3.62
N HIS A 154 -13.54 16.15 4.17
CA HIS A 154 -12.94 16.93 5.26
C HIS A 154 -11.54 17.39 4.86
#